data_AF-A0A4P9WBE9-F1
#
_entry.id   AF-A0A4P9WBE9-F1
#
_cell.length_a   1.000
_cell.length_b   1.000
_cell.length_c   1.000
_cell.angle_alpha   90.00
_cell.angle_beta   90.00
_cell.angle_gamma   90.00
#
_symmetry.space_group_name_H-M   'P 1'
#
loop_
_entity.id
_entity.type
_entity.pdbx_description
1 polymer ?
#
loop_
_entity_poly.entity_id
_entity_poly.type
_entity_poly.pdbx_seq_one_letter_code
_entity_poly.pdbx_strand_id
1 'polypeptide(L)'
;SLNFEKASVLFNIGALYSQLACAQPRGTSDGIKLAVHYYEQAAGAFQTLCNSLAEWGIAPVGDLQAQFMSALVDLMLAQAQECYWNKA
;
A
#
# COMPACT_ATOMS: atom_id res chain seq x y z
N SER A 1 -21.65 6.14 -4.26
CA SER A 1 -22.13 4.83 -3.74
C SER A 1 -21.38 4.52 -2.46
N LEU A 2 -22.00 3.86 -1.48
CA LEU A 2 -21.33 3.49 -0.23
C LEU A 2 -20.09 2.62 -0.46
N ASN A 3 -20.16 1.68 -1.39
CA ASN A 3 -19.02 0.82 -1.72
C ASN A 3 -17.86 1.58 -2.35
N PHE A 4 -18.16 2.57 -3.19
CA PHE A 4 -17.14 3.46 -3.75
C PHE A 4 -16.44 4.26 -2.64
N GLU A 5 -17.20 4.77 -1.67
CA GLU A 5 -16.61 5.49 -0.53
C GLU A 5 -15.70 4.58 0.31
N LYS A 6 -16.11 3.32 0.53
CA LYS A 6 -15.26 2.31 1.18
C LYS A 6 -13.97 2.05 0.40
N ALA A 7 -14.05 1.95 -0.93
CA ALA A 7 -12.89 1.79 -1.79
C ALA A 7 -11.94 2.99 -1.67
N SER A 8 -12.45 4.21 -1.73
CA SER A 8 -11.67 5.44 -1.54
C SER A 8 -10.98 5.50 -0.18
N VAL A 9 -11.68 5.12 0.90
CA VAL A 9 -11.10 5.06 2.24
C VAL A 9 -9.98 4.02 2.30
N LEU A 10 -10.18 2.84 1.72
CA LEU A 10 -9.16 1.79 1.72
C LEU A 10 -7.92 2.16 0.88
N PHE A 11 -8.13 2.83 -0.24
CA PHE A 11 -7.03 3.40 -1.04
C PHE A 11 -6.23 4.43 -0.23
N ASN A 12 -6.92 5.35 0.44
CA ASN A 12 -6.29 6.37 1.29
C ASN A 12 -5.54 5.77 2.49
N ILE A 13 -6.02 4.66 3.05
CA ILE A 13 -5.28 3.92 4.08
C ILE A 13 -3.94 3.41 3.52
N GLY A 14 -3.95 2.79 2.34
CA GLY A 14 -2.72 2.37 1.66
C GLY A 14 -1.76 3.53 1.41
N ALA A 15 -2.28 4.64 0.90
CA ALA A 15 -1.50 5.85 0.64
C ALA A 15 -0.95 6.52 1.92
N LEU A 16 -1.69 6.49 3.02
CA LEU A 16 -1.22 7.00 4.30
C LEU A 16 -0.09 6.14 4.85
N TYR A 17 -0.24 4.82 4.82
CA TYR A 17 0.83 3.91 5.24
C TYR A 17 2.10 4.08 4.39
N SER A 18 1.97 4.27 3.07
CA SER A 18 3.15 4.53 2.21
C SER A 18 3.86 5.84 2.58
N GLN A 19 3.11 6.89 2.92
CA GLN A 19 3.67 8.17 3.39
C GLN A 19 4.34 8.04 4.76
N LEU A 20 3.71 7.33 5.70
CA LEU A 20 4.29 7.05 7.03
C LEU A 20 5.58 6.26 6.92
N ALA A 21 5.63 5.27 6.02
CA ALA A 21 6.83 4.49 5.73
C ALA A 21 7.97 5.37 5.19
N CYS A 22 7.65 6.24 4.22
CA CYS A 22 8.60 7.18 3.63
C CYS A 22 9.16 8.18 4.65
N ALA A 23 8.35 8.59 5.63
CA ALA A 23 8.75 9.51 6.69
C ALA A 23 9.64 8.88 7.76
N GLN A 24 9.82 7.56 7.79
CA GLN A 24 10.65 6.91 8.80
C GLN A 24 12.15 7.14 8.57
N PRO A 25 12.94 7.36 9.63
CA PRO A 25 14.37 7.53 9.51
C PRO A 25 15.04 6.21 9.07
N ARG A 26 15.68 6.21 7.90
CA ARG A 26 16.39 5.05 7.35
C ARG A 26 17.78 4.80 7.97
N GLY A 27 18.21 5.64 8.91
CA GLY A 27 19.51 5.52 9.59
C GLY A 27 19.50 4.72 10.88
N THR A 28 18.34 4.27 11.36
CA THR A 28 18.21 3.51 12.61
C THR A 28 17.50 2.18 12.37
N SER A 29 17.89 1.14 13.10
CA SER A 29 17.28 -0.20 13.00
C SER A 29 15.77 -0.16 13.24
N ASP A 30 15.32 0.64 14.20
CA ASP A 30 13.90 0.75 14.53
C ASP A 30 13.11 1.56 13.50
N GLY A 31 13.69 2.63 12.94
CA GLY A 31 13.09 3.37 11.83
C GLY A 31 12.95 2.50 10.58
N ILE A 32 13.97 1.69 10.27
CA ILE A 32 13.89 0.71 9.17
C ILE A 32 12.80 -0.33 9.41
N LYS A 33 12.75 -0.96 10.60
CA LYS A 33 11.71 -1.96 10.91
C LYS A 33 10.31 -1.35 10.79
N LEU A 34 10.13 -0.11 11.26
CA LEU A 34 8.84 0.57 11.18
C LEU A 34 8.49 0.96 9.74
N ALA A 35 9.47 1.38 8.93
CA ALA A 35 9.28 1.64 7.51
C ALA A 35 8.80 0.39 6.76
N VAL A 36 9.49 -0.74 6.98
CA VAL A 36 9.14 -2.05 6.41
C VAL A 36 7.71 -2.42 6.79
N HIS A 37 7.37 -2.33 8.08
CA HIS A 37 6.03 -2.65 8.55
C HIS A 37 4.96 -1.81 7.86
N TYR A 38 5.16 -0.50 7.73
CA TYR A 38 4.20 0.37 7.05
C TYR A 38 4.10 0.09 5.55
N TYR A 39 5.20 -0.20 4.86
CA TYR A 39 5.13 -0.61 3.45
C TYR A 39 4.36 -1.92 3.26
N GLU A 40 4.54 -2.91 4.15
CA GLU A 40 3.75 -4.16 4.14
C GLU A 40 2.25 -3.89 4.39
N GLN A 41 1.91 -2.97 5.31
CA GLN A 41 0.52 -2.57 5.54
C GLN A 41 -0.08 -1.86 4.32
N ALA A 42 0.69 -0.99 3.64
CA ALA A 42 0.25 -0.33 2.41
C ALA A 42 -0.02 -1.35 1.30
N ALA A 43 0.89 -2.30 1.09
CA ALA A 43 0.71 -3.40 0.13
C ALA A 43 -0.56 -4.21 0.42
N GLY A 44 -0.77 -4.58 1.69
CA GLY A 44 -1.97 -5.31 2.12
C GLY A 44 -3.27 -4.55 1.86
N ALA A 45 -3.29 -3.23 2.10
CA ALA A 45 -4.45 -2.38 1.84
C ALA A 45 -4.77 -2.32 0.34
N PHE A 46 -3.76 -2.11 -0.52
CA PHE A 46 -3.96 -2.08 -1.97
C PHE A 46 -4.40 -3.45 -2.51
N GLN A 47 -3.81 -4.55 -2.04
CA GLN A 47 -4.23 -5.89 -2.43
C GLN A 47 -5.68 -6.19 -2.03
N THR A 48 -6.07 -5.80 -0.81
CA THR A 48 -7.43 -5.97 -0.29
C THR A 48 -8.43 -5.19 -1.14
N LEU A 49 -8.10 -3.94 -1.47
CA LEU A 49 -8.92 -3.12 -2.35
C LEU A 49 -9.11 -3.79 -3.71
N CYS A 50 -8.03 -4.20 -4.37
CA CYS A 50 -8.08 -4.87 -5.66
C CYS A 50 -8.99 -6.10 -5.66
N ASN A 51 -8.91 -6.93 -4.62
CA ASN A 51 -9.71 -8.15 -4.50
C ASN A 51 -11.20 -7.86 -4.25
N SER A 52 -11.53 -6.70 -3.66
CA SER A 52 -12.89 -6.36 -3.24
C SER A 52 -13.72 -5.65 -4.32
N LEU A 53 -13.07 -5.05 -5.34
CA LEU A 53 -13.74 -4.22 -6.37
C LEU A 53 -14.86 -4.97 -7.11
N ALA A 54 -14.63 -6.23 -7.47
CA ALA A 54 -15.60 -7.05 -8.20
C ALA A 54 -16.85 -7.36 -7.35
N GLU A 55 -16.66 -7.78 -6.09
CA GLU A 55 -17.74 -8.02 -5.14
C GLU A 55 -18.56 -6.76 -4.87
N TRP A 56 -17.89 -5.61 -4.82
CA TRP A 56 -18.50 -4.31 -4.55
C TRP A 56 -19.19 -3.69 -5.76
N GLY A 57 -19.09 -4.31 -6.95
CA GLY A 57 -19.68 -3.82 -8.19
C GLY A 57 -19.06 -2.51 -8.68
N ILE A 58 -17.80 -2.25 -8.34
CA ILE A 58 -17.08 -1.02 -8.73
C ILE A 58 -16.33 -1.29 -10.03
N ALA A 59 -16.60 -0.47 -11.04
CA ALA A 59 -15.85 -0.54 -12.29
C ALA A 59 -14.38 -0.15 -12.05
N PRO A 60 -13.41 -0.98 -12.49
CA PRO A 60 -11.98 -0.72 -12.29
C PRO A 60 -11.49 0.32 -13.32
N VAL A 61 -11.71 1.60 -13.03
CA VAL A 61 -11.29 2.73 -13.87
C VAL A 61 -10.23 3.56 -13.16
N GLY A 62 -9.34 4.21 -13.92
CA GLY A 62 -8.30 5.08 -13.36
C GLY A 62 -7.40 4.37 -12.34
N ASP A 63 -7.32 4.94 -11.15
CA ASP A 63 -6.56 4.46 -10.00
C ASP A 63 -7.09 3.17 -9.37
N LEU A 64 -8.26 2.68 -9.79
CA LEU A 64 -8.82 1.41 -9.35
C LEU A 64 -8.59 0.28 -10.36
N GLN A 65 -7.82 0.51 -11.42
CA GLN A 65 -7.45 -0.55 -12.35
C GLN A 65 -6.60 -1.62 -11.65
N ALA A 66 -6.94 -2.89 -11.85
CA ALA A 66 -6.23 -4.01 -11.22
C ALA A 66 -4.72 -3.99 -11.50
N GLN A 67 -4.30 -3.60 -12.71
CA GLN A 67 -2.88 -3.47 -13.06
C GLN A 67 -2.17 -2.37 -12.26
N PHE A 68 -2.83 -1.22 -12.07
CA PHE A 68 -2.29 -0.13 -11.29
C PHE A 68 -2.19 -0.50 -9.81
N MET A 69 -3.24 -1.13 -9.27
CA MET A 69 -3.25 -1.64 -7.90
C MET A 69 -2.17 -2.69 -7.66
N SER A 70 -1.99 -3.64 -8.58
CA SER A 70 -0.91 -4.63 -8.52
C SER A 70 0.47 -3.95 -8.55
N ALA A 71 0.66 -2.95 -9.41
CA ALA A 71 1.92 -2.20 -9.45
C ALA A 71 2.19 -1.45 -8.14
N LEU A 72 1.16 -0.93 -7.46
CA LEU A 72 1.32 -0.34 -6.13
C LEU A 72 1.70 -1.40 -5.08
N VAL A 73 1.09 -2.58 -5.10
CA VAL A 73 1.47 -3.70 -4.23
C VAL A 73 2.95 -4.04 -4.42
N ASP A 74 3.36 -4.27 -5.67
CA ASP A 74 4.75 -4.62 -6.00
C ASP A 74 5.73 -3.52 -5.59
N LEU A 75 5.36 -2.25 -5.82
CA LEU A 75 6.17 -1.10 -5.41
C LEU A 75 6.36 -1.04 -3.89
N MET A 76 5.28 -1.21 -3.11
CA MET A 76 5.37 -1.18 -1.65
C MET A 76 6.23 -2.33 -1.13
N LEU A 77 6.08 -3.54 -1.66
CA LEU A 77 6.90 -4.70 -1.27
C LEU A 77 8.37 -4.51 -1.66
N ALA A 78 8.65 -3.95 -2.84
CA ALA A 78 10.00 -3.62 -3.26
C ALA A 78 10.65 -2.59 -2.32
N GLN A 79 9.91 -1.57 -1.90
CA GLN A 79 10.39 -0.56 -0.94
C GLN A 79 10.65 -1.17 0.45
N ALA A 80 9.79 -2.09 0.91
CA ALA A 80 10.03 -2.85 2.13
C ALA A 80 11.34 -3.66 2.04
N GLN A 81 11.56 -4.35 0.91
CA GLN A 81 12.78 -5.13 0.69
C GLN A 81 14.04 -4.26 0.62
N GLU A 82 13.96 -3.08 0.00
CA GLU A 82 15.04 -2.09 -0.05
C GLU A 82 15.40 -1.60 1.37
N CYS A 83 14.40 -1.29 2.20
CA CYS A 83 14.62 -0.91 3.60
C CYS A 83 15.34 -2.03 4.37
N TYR A 84 14.96 -3.28 4.15
CA TYR A 84 15.64 -4.42 4.77
C TYR A 84 17.08 -4.58 4.29
N TRP A 85 17.36 -4.40 2.99
CA TRP A 85 18.73 -4.46 2.47
C TRP A 85 19.62 -3.40 3.15
N ASN A 86 19.13 -2.17 3.30
CA ASN A 86 19.90 -1.10 3.96
C ASN A 86 20.25 -1.38 5.44
N LYS A 87 19.64 -2.42 6.04
CA LYS A 87 19.95 -2.89 7.39
C LYS A 87 21.06 -3.95 7.43
N ALA A 88 21.29 -4.66 6.32
CA ALA A 88 22.23 -5.78 6.20
C ALA A 88 23.66 -5.27 5.94
#